data_AF-A0A964LEL4-F1
#
_entry.id   AF-A0A964LEL4-F1
#
_cell.length_a   1.000
_cell.length_b   1.000
_cell.length_c   1.000
_cell.angle_alpha   90.00
_cell.angle_beta   90.00
_cell.angle_gamma   90.00
#
_symmetry.space_group_name_H-M   'P 1'
#
loop_
_entity.id
_entity.type
_entity.pdbx_description
1 polymer ?
#
loop_
_entity_poly.entity_id
_entity_poly.type
_entity_poly.pdbx_seq_one_letter_code
_entity_poly.pdbx_strand_id
1 'polypeptide(L)' 'RFNRRTSRSRGKLFYRLIQQAVQIVPTPYQQIVKPQDLGPG' A
#
# COMPACT_ATOMS: atom_id res chain seq x y z
N ARG A 1 13.22 3.56 8.97
CA ARG A 1 12.04 4.42 9.27
C ARG A 1 12.07 5.65 8.37
N PHE A 2 11.00 5.94 7.64
CA PHE A 2 10.89 7.15 6.83
C PHE A 2 10.67 8.37 7.76
N ASN A 3 11.63 9.27 7.84
CA ASN A 3 11.46 10.52 8.57
C ASN A 3 10.73 11.53 7.66
N ARG A 4 9.45 11.79 7.98
CA ARG A 4 8.59 12.68 7.19
C ARG A 4 9.10 14.13 7.16
N ARG A 5 9.87 14.57 8.16
CA ARG A 5 10.35 15.96 8.28
C ARG A 5 11.59 16.24 7.42
N THR A 6 12.51 15.30 7.29
CA THR A 6 13.82 15.52 6.64
C THR A 6 13.98 14.85 5.29
N SER A 7 13.00 14.07 4.82
CA SER A 7 13.13 13.39 3.54
C SER A 7 13.13 14.37 2.35
N ARG A 8 14.23 14.39 1.60
CA ARG A 8 14.35 15.07 0.29
C ARG A 8 13.33 14.55 -0.73
N SER A 9 12.75 13.37 -0.51
CA SER A 9 11.78 12.74 -1.40
C SER A 9 10.32 12.84 -0.93
N ARG A 10 10.00 13.76 0.02
CA ARG A 10 8.65 13.87 0.62
C ARG A 10 7.51 13.96 -0.42
N GLY A 11 7.72 14.70 -1.50
CA GLY A 11 6.72 14.89 -2.56
C GLY A 11 6.54 13.68 -3.49
N LYS A 12 7.41 12.68 -3.40
CA LYS A 12 7.37 11.48 -4.25
C LYS A 12 6.56 10.34 -3.65
N LEU A 13 5.98 10.50 -2.45
CA LEU A 13 5.18 9.45 -1.82
C LEU A 13 3.98 9.06 -2.69
N PHE A 14 3.25 10.05 -3.19
CA PHE A 14 2.12 9.82 -4.10
C PHE A 14 2.55 9.06 -5.36
N TYR A 15 3.62 9.51 -6.01
CA TYR A 15 4.17 8.84 -7.20
C TYR A 15 4.56 7.38 -6.93
N ARG A 16 5.15 7.07 -5.78
CA ARG A 16 5.52 5.70 -5.41
C ARG A 16 4.28 4.83 -5.19
N LEU A 17 3.24 5.36 -4.55
CA LEU A 17 1.97 4.64 -4.35
C LEU A 17 1.31 4.30 -5.69
N ILE A 18 1.26 5.27 -6.61
CA ILE A 18 0.73 5.05 -7.97
C ILE A 18 1.60 4.07 -8.75
N GLN A 19 2.93 4.20 -8.68
CA GLN A 19 3.87 3.27 -9.32
C GLN A 19 3.63 1.84 -8.86
N GLN A 20 3.36 1.61 -7.57
CA GLN A 20 3.03 0.29 -7.04
C GLN A 20 1.64 -0.19 -7.49
N ALA A 21 0.63 0.68 -7.47
CA ALA A 21 -0.73 0.32 -7.85
C ALA A 21 -0.84 -0.09 -9.33
N VAL A 22 -0.13 0.61 -10.23
CA VAL A 22 -0.18 0.33 -11.68
C VAL A 22 0.50 -0.99 -12.06
N GLN A 23 1.42 -1.49 -11.23
CA GLN A 23 2.12 -2.76 -11.49
C GLN A 23 1.28 -3.99 -11.16
N ILE A 24 0.14 -3.80 -10.49
CA ILE A 24 -0.70 -4.89 -9.99
C ILE A 24 -1.96 -4.96 -10.86
N VAL A 25 -2.39 -6.19 -11.18
CA VAL A 25 -3.67 -6.43 -11.85
C VAL A 25 -4.84 -6.01 -10.95
N PRO A 26 -5.98 -5.58 -11.52
CA PRO A 26 -7.13 -5.21 -10.71
C PRO A 26 -7.62 -6.39 -9.85
N THR A 27 -7.77 -6.14 -8.55
CA THR A 27 -8.25 -7.12 -7.58
C THR A 27 -9.74 -6.91 -7.31
N PRO A 28 -10.62 -7.91 -7.52
CA PRO A 28 -12.03 -7.83 -7.18
C PRO A 28 -12.25 -7.48 -5.70
N TYR A 29 -13.26 -6.66 -5.42
CA TYR A 29 -13.58 -6.19 -4.06
C TYR A 29 -13.69 -7.33 -3.03
N GLN A 30 -14.33 -8.44 -3.41
CA GLN A 30 -14.51 -9.62 -2.56
C GLN A 30 -13.19 -10.21 -2.05
N GLN A 31 -12.08 -10.03 -2.78
CA GLN A 31 -10.76 -10.48 -2.35
C GLN A 31 -10.08 -9.48 -1.41
N ILE A 32 -10.46 -8.20 -1.47
CA ILE A 32 -9.93 -7.13 -0.61
C ILE A 32 -10.58 -7.19 0.78
N VAL A 33 -11.89 -7.49 0.85
CA VAL A 33 -12.66 -7.47 2.11
C VAL A 33 -12.68 -8.79 2.87
N LYS A 34 -11.83 -9.76 2.51
CA LYS A 34 -11.74 -11.00 3.26
C LYS A 34 -11.36 -10.65 4.71
N PRO A 35 -12.19 -11.00 5.71
CA PRO A 35 -11.79 -10.88 7.10
C PRO A 35 -10.47 -11.62 7.27
N GLN A 36 -9.45 -10.98 7.84
CA GLN A 36 -8.26 -11.72 8.24
C GLN A 36 -8.70 -12.81 9.22
N ASP A 37 -8.58 -14.06 8.79
CA ASP A 37 -8.74 -15.21 9.66
C ASP A 37 -7.53 -15.19 10.60
N LEU A 38 -7.71 -14.55 11.75
CA LEU A 38 -6.78 -14.64 12.87
C LEU A 38 -6.93 -16.07 13.40
N GLY A 39 -6.21 -17.00 12.78
CA GLY A 39 -6.21 -18.42 13.18
C GLY A 39 -6.00 -18.58 14.69
N PRO A 40 -6.38 -19.74 15.25
CA PRO A 40 -6.45 -19.92 16.70
C PRO A 40 -5.04 -19.77 17.29
N GLY A 41 -4.85 -18.70 18.05
CA GLY A 41 -3.75 -18.50 18.99
C GLY A 41 -4.28 -18.55 20.40
#